data_AF-A0A0M1I1N9-F1
#
_entry.id   AF-A0A0M1I1N9-F1
#
_cell.length_a   1.000
_cell.length_b   1.000
_cell.length_c   1.000
_cell.angle_alpha   90.00
_cell.angle_beta   90.00
_cell.angle_gamma   90.00
#
_symmetry.space_group_name_H-M   'P 1'
#
loop_
_entity.id
_entity.type
_entity.pdbx_description
1 polymer ?
#
loop_
_entity_poly.entity_id
_entity_poly.type
_entity_poly.pdbx_seq_one_letter_code
_entity_poly.pdbx_strand_id
1 'polypeptide(L)'
;MSYAITNEIIDIDQQIEIIKVKRKNMKEYEEQFIHHKSIEHFYDCLKKLEPEDNFLISKIYGKGRDTVISLNSIIFDSTYPPITPTLKKLVDHLSVNLKYHKNICESTYKAVEERIHELEFYEWSILEMINICKYICADIDQISDILNLLKQTKTYRLQKGTIQMDDIDPIMKPNTTIQNNYNAPIQQSMIQSGHNNTMTVNQINNQALQQVCNQIREVINNSQEPNPIKQTLNTDINNFENAKGNTERKSALESLLSNSASIATLWSSLAPYIPELMKYIG
;
A
#
# COMPACT_ATOMS: atom_id res chain seq x y z
N MET A 1 -28.01 9.07 -20.21
CA MET A 1 -28.45 9.70 -18.96
C MET A 1 -27.27 10.46 -18.39
N SER A 2 -27.34 11.79 -18.30
CA SER A 2 -26.29 12.60 -17.67
C SER A 2 -26.46 12.49 -16.16
N TYR A 3 -25.46 11.96 -15.46
CA TYR A 3 -25.39 12.07 -14.02
C TYR A 3 -25.15 13.55 -13.69
N ALA A 4 -26.19 14.21 -13.21
CA ALA A 4 -26.03 15.49 -12.54
C ALA A 4 -25.09 15.26 -11.36
N ILE A 5 -23.92 15.88 -11.40
CA ILE A 5 -22.96 15.89 -10.29
C ILE A 5 -23.63 16.74 -9.20
N THR A 6 -24.43 16.11 -8.34
CA THR A 6 -24.83 16.73 -7.08
C THR A 6 -23.54 17.00 -6.31
N ASN A 7 -23.32 18.26 -5.95
CA ASN A 7 -22.22 18.74 -5.10
C ASN A 7 -22.36 18.21 -3.67
N GLU A 8 -22.51 16.90 -3.49
CA GLU A 8 -22.21 16.29 -2.20
C GLU A 8 -20.69 16.36 -2.03
N ILE A 9 -20.26 17.11 -1.03
CA ILE A 9 -18.87 17.12 -0.59
C ILE A 9 -18.57 15.70 -0.12
N ILE A 10 -17.92 14.90 -0.96
CA ILE A 10 -17.48 13.55 -0.62
C ILE A 10 -16.46 13.68 0.52
N ASP A 11 -16.84 13.21 1.71
CA ASP A 11 -15.95 13.12 2.86
C ASP A 11 -14.96 11.96 2.64
N ILE A 12 -13.73 12.30 2.25
CA ILE A 12 -12.67 11.34 1.95
C ILE A 12 -12.33 10.48 3.17
N ASP A 13 -12.28 11.07 4.36
CA ASP A 13 -11.88 10.37 5.58
C ASP A 13 -12.96 9.36 5.99
N GLN A 14 -14.23 9.75 5.89
CA GLN A 14 -15.35 8.83 6.12
C GLN A 14 -15.31 7.65 5.14
N GLN A 15 -15.07 7.89 3.85
CA GLN A 15 -14.96 6.82 2.86
C GLN A 15 -13.81 5.85 3.16
N ILE A 16 -12.64 6.38 3.59
CA ILE A 16 -11.49 5.56 3.99
C ILE A 16 -11.82 4.72 5.24
N GLU A 17 -12.54 5.28 6.22
CA GLU A 17 -12.95 4.52 7.40
C GLU A 17 -13.90 3.37 7.06
N ILE A 18 -14.82 3.54 6.11
CA ILE A 18 -15.67 2.44 5.64
C ILE A 18 -14.83 1.29 5.06
N ILE A 19 -13.80 1.61 4.27
CA ILE A 19 -12.85 0.60 3.75
C ILE A 19 -12.11 -0.11 4.89
N LYS A 20 -11.66 0.62 5.92
CA LYS A 20 -11.00 0.03 7.09
C LYS A 20 -11.94 -0.89 7.88
N VAL A 21 -13.23 -0.57 7.97
CA VAL A 21 -14.21 -1.45 8.63
C VAL A 21 -14.33 -2.79 7.89
N LYS A 22 -14.30 -2.79 6.55
CA LYS A 22 -14.32 -4.04 5.75
C LYS A 22 -13.14 -4.97 6.01
N ARG A 23 -12.02 -4.44 6.52
CA ARG A 23 -10.90 -5.27 7.00
C ARG A 23 -11.32 -6.23 8.11
N LYS A 24 -12.22 -5.82 9.01
CA LYS A 24 -12.71 -6.69 10.11
C LYS A 24 -13.44 -7.90 9.56
N ASN A 25 -14.27 -7.71 8.53
CA ASN A 25 -14.96 -8.79 7.83
C ASN A 25 -13.97 -9.83 7.27
N MET A 26 -12.84 -9.39 6.70
CA MET A 26 -11.82 -10.32 6.17
C MET A 26 -11.27 -11.26 7.25
N LYS A 27 -11.10 -10.77 8.48
CA LYS A 27 -10.68 -11.60 9.60
C LYS A 27 -11.77 -12.61 10.01
N GLU A 28 -13.03 -12.16 10.06
CA GLU A 28 -14.16 -13.04 10.37
C GLU A 28 -14.33 -14.15 9.31
N TYR A 29 -14.12 -13.84 8.03
CA TYR A 29 -14.14 -14.83 6.96
C TYR A 29 -12.99 -15.84 7.07
N GLU A 30 -11.79 -15.40 7.47
CA GLU A 30 -10.67 -16.31 7.73
C GLU A 30 -11.03 -17.33 8.83
N GLU A 31 -11.59 -16.84 9.94
CA GLU A 31 -12.02 -17.69 11.07
C GLU A 31 -13.10 -18.70 10.61
N GLN A 32 -14.05 -18.28 9.77
CA GLN A 32 -15.06 -19.16 9.21
C GLN A 32 -14.46 -20.25 8.30
N PHE A 33 -13.48 -19.93 7.44
CA PHE A 33 -12.79 -20.96 6.65
C PHE A 33 -12.08 -21.99 7.53
N ILE A 34 -11.44 -21.55 8.62
CA ILE A 34 -10.76 -22.44 9.57
C ILE A 34 -11.78 -23.33 10.31
N HIS A 35 -12.92 -22.75 10.71
CA HIS A 35 -14.03 -23.48 11.33
C HIS A 35 -14.53 -24.59 10.41
N HIS A 36 -14.88 -24.26 9.17
CA HIS A 36 -15.40 -25.26 8.25
C HIS A 36 -14.36 -26.34 7.89
N LYS A 37 -13.07 -25.98 7.82
CA LYS A 37 -12.00 -26.96 7.63
C LYS A 37 -11.91 -27.96 8.79
N SER A 38 -11.91 -27.44 10.02
CA SER A 38 -11.41 -28.19 11.18
C SER A 38 -12.53 -28.78 12.04
N ILE A 39 -13.62 -28.03 12.21
CA ILE A 39 -14.77 -28.42 13.04
C ILE A 39 -15.81 -29.17 12.22
N GLU A 40 -16.02 -28.71 10.99
CA GLU A 40 -17.06 -29.24 10.10
C GLU A 40 -16.48 -30.27 9.11
N HIS A 41 -15.24 -30.68 9.37
CA HIS A 41 -14.55 -31.79 8.72
C HIS A 41 -14.59 -31.72 7.18
N PHE A 42 -14.46 -30.53 6.60
CA PHE A 42 -14.51 -30.29 5.14
C PHE A 42 -13.74 -31.34 4.32
N TYR A 43 -12.49 -31.66 4.69
CA TYR A 43 -11.69 -32.63 3.95
C TYR A 43 -12.18 -34.08 4.07
N ASP A 44 -12.91 -34.42 5.14
CA ASP A 44 -13.53 -35.74 5.27
C ASP A 44 -14.74 -35.89 4.35
N CYS A 45 -15.52 -34.82 4.15
CA CYS A 45 -16.60 -34.79 3.16
C CYS A 45 -16.07 -35.13 1.75
N LEU A 46 -14.92 -34.58 1.37
CA LEU A 46 -14.35 -34.76 0.03
C LEU A 46 -13.81 -36.18 -0.24
N LYS A 47 -13.57 -37.00 0.79
CA LYS A 47 -13.06 -38.38 0.62
C LYS A 47 -14.02 -39.30 -0.14
N LYS A 48 -15.30 -38.92 -0.23
CA LYS A 48 -16.35 -39.63 -0.97
C LYS A 48 -16.26 -39.44 -2.49
N LEU A 49 -15.48 -38.46 -2.94
CA LEU A 49 -15.39 -38.05 -4.34
C LEU A 49 -14.19 -38.66 -5.04
N GLU A 50 -14.27 -38.73 -6.37
CA GLU A 50 -13.12 -39.05 -7.21
C GLU A 50 -11.99 -38.02 -7.03
N PRO A 51 -10.72 -38.41 -7.22
CA PRO A 51 -9.57 -37.54 -6.95
C PRO A 51 -9.61 -36.18 -7.66
N GLU A 52 -10.11 -36.13 -8.90
CA GLU A 52 -10.20 -34.89 -9.67
C GLU A 52 -11.21 -33.90 -9.06
N ASP A 53 -12.37 -34.41 -8.63
CA ASP A 53 -13.44 -33.63 -8.01
C ASP A 53 -13.06 -33.18 -6.60
N ASN A 54 -12.44 -34.07 -5.83
CA ASN A 54 -11.85 -33.76 -4.54
C ASN A 54 -10.86 -32.60 -4.69
N PHE A 55 -9.93 -32.70 -5.66
CA PHE A 55 -8.94 -31.66 -5.89
C PHE A 55 -9.59 -30.34 -6.29
N LEU A 56 -10.54 -30.34 -7.23
CA LEU A 56 -11.22 -29.13 -7.67
C LEU A 56 -11.96 -28.44 -6.52
N ILE A 57 -12.79 -29.18 -5.78
CA ILE A 57 -13.61 -28.64 -4.69
C ILE A 57 -12.73 -28.18 -3.53
N SER A 58 -11.63 -28.89 -3.23
CA SER A 58 -10.69 -28.50 -2.16
C SER A 58 -10.08 -27.11 -2.35
N LYS A 59 -10.05 -26.59 -3.59
CA LYS A 59 -9.55 -25.25 -3.90
C LYS A 59 -10.37 -24.14 -3.25
N ILE A 60 -11.65 -24.37 -2.93
CA ILE A 60 -12.49 -23.34 -2.29
C ILE A 60 -11.89 -22.89 -0.96
N TYR A 61 -11.40 -23.84 -0.15
CA TYR A 61 -10.73 -23.54 1.11
C TYR A 61 -9.42 -22.78 0.86
N GLY A 62 -8.54 -23.33 0.04
CA GLY A 62 -7.20 -22.75 -0.17
C GLY A 62 -7.28 -21.35 -0.78
N LYS A 63 -7.97 -21.20 -1.91
CA LYS A 63 -8.07 -19.93 -2.63
C LYS A 63 -8.94 -18.91 -1.89
N GLY A 64 -10.01 -19.34 -1.23
CA GLY A 64 -10.86 -18.48 -0.42
C GLY A 64 -10.10 -17.90 0.77
N ARG A 65 -9.46 -18.77 1.57
CA ARG A 65 -8.66 -18.37 2.74
C ARG A 65 -7.48 -17.48 2.36
N ASP A 66 -6.70 -17.88 1.36
CA ASP A 66 -5.53 -17.08 0.95
C ASP A 66 -5.94 -15.69 0.45
N THR A 67 -7.12 -15.60 -0.18
CA THR A 67 -7.69 -14.32 -0.62
C THR A 67 -8.01 -13.42 0.56
N VAL A 68 -8.67 -13.91 1.61
CA VAL A 68 -9.01 -13.06 2.77
C VAL A 68 -7.79 -12.61 3.55
N ILE A 69 -6.79 -13.48 3.71
CA ILE A 69 -5.50 -13.12 4.34
C ILE A 69 -4.82 -12.00 3.55
N SER A 70 -4.75 -12.17 2.22
CA SER A 70 -4.14 -11.18 1.34
C SER A 70 -4.88 -9.85 1.39
N LEU A 71 -6.22 -9.88 1.27
CA LEU A 71 -7.06 -8.68 1.32
C LEU A 71 -6.94 -7.95 2.66
N ASN A 72 -6.87 -8.67 3.78
CA ASN A 72 -6.66 -8.08 5.10
C ASN A 72 -5.34 -7.28 5.16
N SER A 73 -4.24 -7.84 4.65
CA SER A 73 -2.94 -7.15 4.57
C SER A 73 -3.00 -5.98 3.60
N ILE A 74 -3.52 -6.19 2.39
CA ILE A 74 -3.62 -5.16 1.35
C ILE A 74 -4.43 -3.97 1.82
N ILE A 75 -5.57 -4.19 2.48
CA ILE A 75 -6.41 -3.11 3.02
C ILE A 75 -5.65 -2.36 4.12
N PHE A 76 -4.94 -3.07 5.00
CA PHE A 76 -4.12 -2.43 6.02
C PHE A 76 -3.03 -1.54 5.40
N ASP A 77 -2.22 -2.09 4.51
CA ASP A 77 -1.10 -1.38 3.88
C ASP A 77 -1.59 -0.18 3.06
N SER A 78 -2.72 -0.33 2.38
CA SER A 78 -3.31 0.75 1.58
C SER A 78 -3.99 1.83 2.39
N THR A 79 -4.33 1.57 3.65
CA THR A 79 -4.93 2.58 4.53
C THR A 79 -3.95 3.08 5.58
N TYR A 80 -2.69 2.62 5.52
CA TYR A 80 -1.58 3.06 6.35
C TYR A 80 -0.82 4.19 5.65
N PRO A 81 -0.91 5.45 6.13
CA PRO A 81 -0.36 6.61 5.43
C PRO A 81 1.13 6.52 5.06
N PRO A 82 2.01 5.89 5.85
CA PRO A 82 3.41 5.73 5.45
C PRO A 82 3.63 4.92 4.16
N ILE A 83 2.75 3.97 3.83
CA ILE A 83 2.86 3.15 2.61
C ILE A 83 2.14 3.84 1.44
N THR A 84 0.99 4.43 1.70
CA THR A 84 0.14 5.10 0.71
C THR A 84 -0.16 6.55 1.13
N PRO A 85 0.83 7.45 1.07
CA PRO A 85 0.72 8.80 1.65
C PRO A 85 -0.22 9.74 0.90
N THR A 86 -0.72 9.33 -0.26
CA THR A 86 -1.63 10.13 -1.08
C THR A 86 -2.87 9.35 -1.42
N LEU A 87 -4.00 10.05 -1.54
CA LEU A 87 -5.27 9.46 -1.98
C LEU A 87 -5.09 8.71 -3.31
N LYS A 88 -4.29 9.25 -4.24
CA LYS A 88 -3.96 8.57 -5.49
C LYS A 88 -3.27 7.23 -5.25
N LYS A 89 -2.23 7.17 -4.43
CA LYS A 89 -1.50 5.93 -4.16
C LYS A 89 -2.39 4.88 -3.48
N LEU A 90 -3.21 5.27 -2.51
CA LEU A 90 -4.21 4.41 -1.88
C LEU A 90 -5.15 3.80 -2.92
N VAL A 91 -5.77 4.66 -3.74
CA VAL A 91 -6.77 4.24 -4.72
C VAL A 91 -6.17 3.33 -5.78
N ASP A 92 -4.99 3.68 -6.30
CA ASP A 92 -4.33 2.91 -7.36
C ASP A 92 -3.86 1.54 -6.83
N HIS A 93 -3.31 1.49 -5.61
CA HIS A 93 -2.86 0.25 -4.99
C HIS A 93 -4.04 -0.70 -4.68
N LEU A 94 -5.12 -0.21 -4.08
CA LEU A 94 -6.30 -1.05 -3.82
C LEU A 94 -6.98 -1.52 -5.10
N SER A 95 -7.17 -0.64 -6.08
CA SER A 95 -7.91 -0.97 -7.30
C SER A 95 -7.33 -2.19 -8.04
N VAL A 96 -6.00 -2.27 -8.15
CA VAL A 96 -5.32 -3.38 -8.84
C VAL A 96 -5.45 -4.67 -8.05
N ASN A 97 -5.18 -4.62 -6.75
CA ASN A 97 -5.20 -5.81 -5.90
C ASN A 97 -6.62 -6.38 -5.71
N LEU A 98 -7.62 -5.52 -5.52
CA LEU A 98 -9.03 -5.94 -5.38
C LEU A 98 -9.50 -6.69 -6.63
N LYS A 99 -9.20 -6.18 -7.83
CA LYS A 99 -9.56 -6.85 -9.08
C LYS A 99 -8.92 -8.23 -9.20
N TYR A 100 -7.64 -8.34 -8.86
CA TYR A 100 -6.91 -9.61 -8.91
C TYR A 100 -7.55 -10.65 -7.96
N HIS A 101 -7.79 -10.27 -6.71
CA HIS A 101 -8.34 -11.16 -5.69
C HIS A 101 -9.81 -11.51 -5.94
N LYS A 102 -10.62 -10.57 -6.46
CA LYS A 102 -11.99 -10.85 -6.88
C LYS A 102 -12.01 -11.93 -7.94
N ASN A 103 -11.18 -11.81 -8.98
CA ASN A 103 -11.14 -12.79 -10.08
C ASN A 103 -10.80 -14.19 -9.57
N ILE A 104 -9.84 -14.31 -8.64
CA ILE A 104 -9.47 -15.60 -8.04
C ILE A 104 -10.64 -16.19 -7.25
N CYS A 105 -11.23 -15.39 -6.36
CA CYS A 105 -12.33 -15.83 -5.50
C CYS A 105 -13.55 -16.23 -6.33
N GLU A 106 -13.93 -15.38 -7.30
CA GLU A 106 -15.10 -15.54 -8.16
C GLU A 106 -14.98 -16.74 -9.09
N SER A 107 -13.85 -16.90 -9.76
CA SER A 107 -13.62 -18.08 -10.61
C SER A 107 -13.60 -19.38 -9.79
N THR A 108 -13.06 -19.35 -8.57
CA THR A 108 -13.02 -20.53 -7.71
C THR A 108 -14.42 -20.94 -7.27
N TYR A 109 -15.21 -20.03 -6.69
CA TYR A 109 -16.52 -20.43 -6.17
C TYR A 109 -17.47 -20.84 -7.30
N LYS A 110 -17.42 -20.20 -8.47
CA LYS A 110 -18.25 -20.59 -9.62
C LYS A 110 -17.91 -21.99 -10.12
N ALA A 111 -16.63 -22.30 -10.26
CA ALA A 111 -16.21 -23.63 -10.70
C ALA A 111 -16.60 -24.73 -9.70
N VAL A 112 -16.51 -24.44 -8.40
CA VAL A 112 -16.93 -25.38 -7.35
C VAL A 112 -18.45 -25.53 -7.31
N GLU A 113 -19.19 -24.42 -7.39
CA GLU A 113 -20.66 -24.40 -7.43
C GLU A 113 -21.23 -25.18 -8.61
N GLU A 114 -20.67 -24.96 -9.81
CA GLU A 114 -21.02 -25.73 -11.01
C GLU A 114 -20.75 -27.23 -10.80
N ARG A 115 -19.57 -27.57 -10.28
CA ARG A 115 -19.20 -28.98 -10.11
C ARG A 115 -20.06 -29.71 -9.09
N ILE A 116 -20.34 -29.10 -7.93
CA ILE A 116 -21.19 -29.76 -6.93
C ILE A 116 -22.63 -29.92 -7.43
N HIS A 117 -23.09 -29.03 -8.32
CA HIS A 117 -24.40 -29.14 -8.94
C HIS A 117 -24.46 -30.34 -9.89
N GLU A 118 -23.46 -30.50 -10.76
CA GLU A 118 -23.34 -31.65 -11.67
C GLU A 118 -23.27 -32.99 -10.93
N LEU A 119 -22.60 -33.02 -9.78
CA LEU A 119 -22.42 -34.21 -8.95
C LEU A 119 -23.59 -34.47 -7.98
N GLU A 120 -24.56 -33.56 -7.90
CA GLU A 120 -25.60 -33.53 -6.87
C GLU A 120 -25.03 -33.65 -5.43
N PHE A 121 -23.86 -33.03 -5.19
CA PHE A 121 -23.07 -33.21 -3.97
C PHE A 121 -23.09 -31.97 -3.06
N TYR A 122 -24.14 -31.85 -2.24
CA TYR A 122 -24.46 -30.64 -1.46
C TYR A 122 -24.06 -30.73 0.02
N GLU A 123 -22.78 -30.98 0.31
CA GLU A 123 -22.31 -30.98 1.70
C GLU A 123 -22.30 -29.56 2.28
N TRP A 124 -22.83 -29.41 3.49
CA TRP A 124 -23.06 -28.09 4.10
C TRP A 124 -21.77 -27.25 4.23
N SER A 125 -20.65 -27.87 4.61
CA SER A 125 -19.37 -27.16 4.73
C SER A 125 -18.86 -26.58 3.41
N ILE A 126 -19.19 -27.21 2.27
CA ILE A 126 -18.85 -26.72 0.93
C ILE A 126 -19.74 -25.53 0.56
N LEU A 127 -21.05 -25.66 0.80
CA LEU A 127 -22.02 -24.60 0.52
C LEU A 127 -21.70 -23.32 1.30
N GLU A 128 -21.35 -23.45 2.58
CA GLU A 128 -20.96 -22.29 3.39
C GLU A 128 -19.66 -21.65 2.89
N MET A 129 -18.65 -22.45 2.53
CA MET A 129 -17.41 -21.91 1.94
C MET A 129 -17.67 -21.16 0.61
N ILE A 130 -18.61 -21.64 -0.22
CA ILE A 130 -19.06 -20.90 -1.43
C ILE A 130 -19.72 -19.58 -1.04
N ASN A 131 -20.61 -19.58 -0.05
CA ASN A 131 -21.27 -18.36 0.42
C ASN A 131 -20.27 -17.34 0.98
N ILE A 132 -19.28 -17.77 1.74
CA ILE A 132 -18.19 -16.92 2.22
C ILE A 132 -17.46 -16.27 1.03
N CYS A 133 -17.12 -17.04 0.00
CA CYS A 133 -16.53 -16.49 -1.22
C CYS A 133 -17.41 -15.44 -1.92
N LYS A 134 -18.73 -15.64 -1.95
CA LYS A 134 -19.68 -14.65 -2.48
C LYS A 134 -19.69 -13.37 -1.64
N TYR A 135 -19.67 -13.49 -0.30
CA TYR A 135 -19.59 -12.31 0.59
C TYR A 135 -18.28 -11.54 0.42
N ILE A 136 -17.15 -12.23 0.27
CA ILE A 136 -15.87 -11.61 -0.04
C ILE A 136 -15.95 -10.80 -1.34
N CYS A 137 -16.53 -11.38 -2.40
CA CYS A 137 -16.70 -10.67 -3.67
C CYS A 137 -17.60 -9.44 -3.53
N ALA A 138 -18.68 -9.53 -2.75
CA ALA A 138 -19.58 -8.40 -2.49
C ALA A 138 -18.89 -7.27 -1.71
N ASP A 139 -18.04 -7.61 -0.74
CA ASP A 139 -17.24 -6.63 -0.01
C ASP A 139 -16.18 -5.98 -0.91
N ILE A 140 -15.55 -6.74 -1.80
CA ILE A 140 -14.64 -6.18 -2.82
C ILE A 140 -15.36 -5.19 -3.73
N ASP A 141 -16.58 -5.50 -4.15
CA ASP A 141 -17.38 -4.61 -5.00
C ASP A 141 -17.73 -3.31 -4.29
N GLN A 142 -18.16 -3.38 -3.02
CA GLN A 142 -18.41 -2.19 -2.21
C GLN A 142 -17.16 -1.32 -2.04
N ILE A 143 -15.98 -1.93 -1.79
CA ILE A 143 -14.73 -1.17 -1.72
C ILE A 143 -14.44 -0.54 -3.09
N SER A 144 -14.62 -1.28 -4.19
CA SER A 144 -14.38 -0.79 -5.55
C SER A 144 -15.26 0.41 -5.91
N ASP A 145 -16.52 0.40 -5.49
CA ASP A 145 -17.44 1.52 -5.67
C ASP A 145 -16.97 2.77 -4.91
N ILE A 146 -16.52 2.60 -3.66
CA ILE A 146 -15.93 3.69 -2.86
C ILE A 146 -14.68 4.25 -3.57
N LEU A 147 -13.80 3.38 -4.08
CA LEU A 147 -12.62 3.84 -4.82
C LEU A 147 -13.01 4.61 -6.09
N ASN A 148 -14.06 4.19 -6.78
CA ASN A 148 -14.57 4.90 -7.96
C ASN A 148 -15.17 6.26 -7.61
N LEU A 149 -15.83 6.38 -6.45
CA LEU A 149 -16.28 7.66 -5.91
C LEU A 149 -15.07 8.57 -5.58
N LEU A 150 -14.06 8.04 -4.89
CA LEU A 150 -12.84 8.79 -4.53
C LEU A 150 -12.08 9.30 -5.76
N LYS A 151 -12.08 8.55 -6.88
CA LYS A 151 -11.49 8.98 -8.16
C LYS A 151 -12.15 10.24 -8.74
N GLN A 152 -13.40 10.54 -8.37
CA GLN A 152 -14.13 11.71 -8.85
C GLN A 152 -13.76 12.99 -8.07
N THR A 153 -13.14 12.86 -6.89
CA THR A 153 -12.77 13.99 -6.04
C THR A 153 -11.71 14.89 -6.68
N LYS A 154 -11.79 16.21 -6.39
CA LYS A 154 -10.77 17.19 -6.83
C LYS A 154 -9.37 16.80 -6.31
N THR A 155 -9.27 16.30 -5.08
CA THR A 155 -8.00 15.85 -4.46
C THR A 155 -7.32 14.75 -5.28
N TYR A 156 -8.05 13.68 -5.62
CA TYR A 156 -7.48 12.60 -6.44
C TYR A 156 -7.09 13.12 -7.83
N ARG A 157 -7.97 13.90 -8.46
CA ARG A 157 -7.74 14.47 -9.80
C ARG A 157 -6.53 15.39 -9.85
N LEU A 158 -6.30 16.19 -8.81
CA LEU A 158 -5.12 17.05 -8.66
C LEU A 158 -3.86 16.21 -8.52
N GLN A 159 -3.85 15.23 -7.62
CA GLN A 159 -2.71 14.33 -7.41
C GLN A 159 -2.38 13.47 -8.65
N LYS A 160 -3.38 13.22 -9.50
CA LYS A 160 -3.20 12.54 -10.80
C LYS A 160 -2.72 13.49 -11.91
N GLY A 161 -2.70 14.81 -11.69
CA GLY A 161 -2.36 15.81 -12.70
C GLY A 161 -3.45 16.02 -13.76
N THR A 162 -4.69 15.61 -13.47
CA THR A 162 -5.83 15.76 -14.39
C THR A 162 -6.56 17.10 -14.26
N ILE A 163 -6.28 17.84 -13.20
CA ILE A 163 -6.66 19.23 -12.97
C ILE A 163 -5.47 19.95 -12.34
N GLN A 164 -5.40 21.26 -12.49
CA GLN A 164 -4.42 22.12 -11.83
C GLN A 164 -5.01 22.79 -10.58
N MET A 165 -4.16 23.41 -9.76
CA MET A 165 -4.58 24.09 -8.53
C MET A 165 -5.55 25.25 -8.79
N ASP A 166 -5.45 25.86 -9.98
CA ASP A 166 -6.33 26.96 -10.40
C ASP A 166 -7.75 26.49 -10.76
N ASP A 167 -7.93 25.20 -11.04
CA ASP A 167 -9.24 24.58 -11.26
C ASP A 167 -9.98 24.29 -9.93
N ILE A 168 -9.34 24.54 -8.79
CA ILE A 168 -9.93 24.37 -7.45
C ILE A 168 -10.60 25.67 -7.02
N ASP A 169 -11.84 25.55 -6.53
CA ASP A 169 -12.62 26.67 -6.02
C ASP A 169 -11.80 27.46 -4.98
N PRO A 170 -11.74 28.80 -5.07
CA PRO A 170 -10.99 29.63 -4.12
C PRO A 170 -11.35 29.36 -2.65
N ILE A 171 -12.60 28.98 -2.42
CA ILE A 171 -13.18 28.67 -1.09
C ILE A 171 -12.70 27.31 -0.55
N MET A 172 -12.24 26.42 -1.43
CA MET A 172 -11.65 25.11 -1.12
C MET A 172 -10.11 25.12 -1.20
N LYS A 173 -9.50 26.23 -1.63
CA LYS A 173 -8.06 26.40 -1.50
C LYS A 173 -7.75 26.39 0.00
N PRO A 174 -6.76 25.61 0.47
CA PRO A 174 -6.36 25.69 1.86
C PRO A 174 -6.05 27.16 2.14
N ASN A 175 -6.64 27.72 3.20
CA ASN A 175 -6.23 29.02 3.72
C ASN A 175 -4.75 28.88 4.09
N THR A 176 -3.86 29.21 3.17
CA THR A 176 -2.43 29.34 3.43
C THR A 176 -2.22 30.64 4.22
N THR A 177 -2.71 30.62 5.45
CA THR A 177 -2.31 31.52 6.53
C THR A 177 -2.10 30.70 7.79
N ILE A 178 -1.43 29.55 7.67
CA ILE A 178 -0.63 29.05 8.79
C ILE A 178 0.63 29.92 8.79
N GLN A 179 0.58 31.05 9.50
CA GLN A 179 1.78 31.64 10.05
C GLN A 179 2.35 30.59 11.01
N ASN A 180 3.32 29.81 10.54
CA ASN A 180 4.17 29.01 11.41
C ASN A 180 4.95 30.00 12.28
N ASN A 181 4.40 30.30 13.45
CA ASN A 181 5.06 31.06 14.49
C ASN A 181 6.04 30.12 15.21
N TYR A 182 7.01 29.57 14.47
CA TYR A 182 8.20 28.97 15.07
C TYR A 182 9.18 30.11 15.35
N ASN A 183 9.00 30.77 16.49
CA ASN A 183 10.04 31.58 17.13
C ASN A 183 11.09 30.62 17.73
N ALA A 184 11.92 30.04 16.88
CA ALA A 184 13.25 29.58 17.24
C ALA A 184 14.23 30.36 16.34
N PRO A 185 15.36 30.88 16.87
CA PRO A 185 16.21 31.80 16.15
C PRO A 185 16.89 31.08 14.99
N ILE A 186 16.30 31.18 13.81
CA ILE A 186 16.98 30.91 12.55
C ILE A 186 17.95 32.07 12.37
N GLN A 187 19.25 31.80 12.49
CA GLN A 187 20.27 32.73 12.06
C GLN A 187 20.07 32.99 10.55
N GLN A 188 19.46 34.14 10.26
CA GLN A 188 19.37 34.71 8.93
C GLN A 188 20.79 34.99 8.43
N SER A 189 21.33 34.10 7.59
CA SER A 189 22.40 34.48 6.68
C SER A 189 21.77 34.86 5.34
N MET A 190 21.59 36.18 5.22
CA MET A 190 21.47 36.98 4.00
C MET A 190 20.92 36.31 2.73
N ILE A 191 19.64 36.59 2.44
CA ILE A 191 19.12 36.59 1.08
C ILE A 191 19.78 37.76 0.35
N GLN A 192 20.78 37.48 -0.48
CA GLN A 192 21.20 38.42 -1.53
C GLN A 192 20.31 38.19 -2.76
N SER A 193 19.57 39.22 -3.10
CA SER A 193 18.87 39.38 -4.38
C SER A 193 19.81 39.17 -5.57
N GLY A 194 19.48 38.23 -6.45
CA GLY A 194 20.11 38.15 -7.78
C GLY A 194 19.87 36.84 -8.53
N HIS A 195 19.21 36.95 -9.68
CA HIS A 195 19.09 35.97 -10.78
C HIS A 195 18.11 34.79 -10.59
N ASN A 196 17.05 34.83 -11.40
CA ASN A 196 16.25 33.65 -11.79
C ASN A 196 17.17 32.63 -12.46
N ASN A 197 17.76 31.72 -11.68
CA ASN A 197 18.36 30.51 -12.21
C ASN A 197 17.32 29.41 -12.14
N THR A 198 16.70 29.11 -13.28
CA THR A 198 15.91 27.88 -13.46
C THR A 198 16.84 26.71 -13.20
N MET A 199 16.70 26.03 -12.06
CA MET A 199 17.48 24.83 -11.77
C MET A 199 17.10 23.73 -12.77
N THR A 200 18.11 23.14 -13.40
CA THR A 200 17.93 21.99 -14.28
C THR A 200 17.44 20.77 -13.46
N VAL A 201 16.71 19.85 -14.09
CA VAL A 201 16.19 18.62 -13.44
C VAL A 201 17.28 17.84 -12.69
N ASN A 202 18.52 17.85 -13.20
CA ASN A 202 19.67 17.21 -12.56
C ASN A 202 20.09 17.90 -11.24
N GLN A 203 19.92 19.23 -11.13
CA GLN A 203 20.20 19.96 -9.90
C GLN A 203 19.14 19.70 -8.82
N ILE A 204 17.87 19.59 -9.23
CA ILE A 204 16.76 19.23 -8.32
C ILE A 204 16.92 17.80 -7.80
N ASN A 205 17.26 16.85 -8.69
CA ASN A 205 17.50 15.45 -8.30
C ASN A 205 18.70 15.32 -7.36
N ASN A 206 19.78 16.08 -7.58
CA ASN A 206 20.94 16.08 -6.69
C ASN A 206 20.62 16.68 -5.31
N GLN A 207 19.77 17.71 -5.23
CA GLN A 207 19.31 18.25 -3.94
C GLN A 207 18.42 17.27 -3.17
N ALA A 208 17.50 16.59 -3.85
CA ALA A 208 16.65 15.58 -3.23
C ALA A 208 17.49 14.39 -2.70
N LEU A 209 18.50 13.95 -3.45
CA LEU A 209 19.45 12.93 -3.01
C LEU A 209 20.22 13.37 -1.76
N GLN A 210 20.78 14.59 -1.77
CA GLN A 210 21.52 15.15 -0.62
C GLN A 210 20.66 15.23 0.63
N GLN A 211 19.39 15.64 0.50
CA GLN A 211 18.45 15.71 1.62
C GLN A 211 18.23 14.34 2.27
N VAL A 212 17.99 13.30 1.46
CA VAL A 212 17.76 11.94 1.94
C VAL A 212 19.01 11.36 2.58
N CYS A 213 20.18 11.56 1.97
CA CYS A 213 21.47 11.15 2.56
C CYS A 213 21.72 11.81 3.92
N ASN A 214 21.37 13.10 4.08
CA ASN A 214 21.50 13.80 5.36
C ASN A 214 20.54 13.27 6.43
N GLN A 215 19.29 13.00 6.08
CA GLN A 215 18.32 12.40 7.02
C GLN A 215 18.79 11.01 7.51
N ILE A 216 19.39 10.22 6.63
CA ILE A 216 19.96 8.93 7.00
C ILE A 216 21.16 9.10 7.94
N ARG A 217 22.05 10.05 7.67
CA ARG A 217 23.18 10.36 8.58
C ARG A 217 22.68 10.77 9.97
N GLU A 218 21.61 11.56 10.05
CA GLU A 218 21.00 11.93 11.34
C GLU A 218 20.49 10.70 12.09
N VAL A 219 19.80 9.78 11.41
CA VAL A 219 19.35 8.52 12.01
C VAL A 219 20.51 7.67 12.52
N ILE A 220 21.58 7.52 11.72
CA ILE A 220 22.78 6.78 12.11
C ILE A 220 23.44 7.42 13.33
N ASN A 221 23.62 8.74 13.33
CA ASN A 221 24.32 9.46 14.39
C ASN A 221 23.53 9.46 15.71
N ASN A 222 22.20 9.54 15.64
CA ASN A 222 21.29 9.51 16.78
C ASN A 222 20.99 8.11 17.30
N SER A 223 21.45 7.06 16.61
CA SER A 223 21.30 5.68 17.08
C SER A 223 22.14 5.40 18.33
N GLN A 224 21.83 4.32 19.05
CA GLN A 224 22.62 3.85 20.20
C GLN A 224 23.82 2.98 19.79
N GLU A 225 24.12 2.91 18.49
CA GLU A 225 25.19 2.03 17.99
C GLU A 225 26.59 2.53 18.36
N PRO A 226 27.57 1.63 18.54
CA PRO A 226 28.98 1.98 18.70
C PRO A 226 29.51 2.87 17.57
N ASN A 227 30.43 3.78 17.90
CA ASN A 227 31.07 4.68 16.92
C ASN A 227 31.65 3.99 15.67
N PRO A 228 32.29 2.80 15.75
CA PRO A 228 32.78 2.10 14.55
C PRO A 228 31.68 1.71 13.57
N ILE A 229 30.50 1.33 14.08
CA ILE A 229 29.33 0.98 13.25
C ILE A 229 28.77 2.25 12.59
N LYS A 230 28.62 3.33 13.36
CA LYS A 230 28.19 4.64 12.83
C LYS A 230 29.11 5.16 11.73
N GLN A 231 30.43 5.01 11.91
CA GLN A 231 31.43 5.40 10.91
C GLN A 231 31.32 4.57 9.63
N THR A 232 31.13 3.26 9.77
CA THR A 232 30.95 2.35 8.62
C THR A 232 29.72 2.75 7.80
N LEU A 233 28.57 2.95 8.45
CA LEU A 233 27.32 3.31 7.76
C LEU A 233 27.35 4.72 7.16
N ASN A 234 27.96 5.69 7.86
CA ASN A 234 28.16 7.03 7.29
C ASN A 234 29.08 6.99 6.07
N THR A 235 30.06 6.07 6.04
CA THR A 235 30.92 5.87 4.88
C THR A 235 30.13 5.31 3.70
N ASP A 236 29.26 4.33 3.93
CA ASP A 236 28.39 3.76 2.88
C ASP A 236 27.46 4.82 2.28
N ILE A 237 26.88 5.71 3.11
CA ILE A 237 26.06 6.83 2.65
C ILE A 237 26.86 7.87 1.88
N ASN A 238 28.08 8.20 2.34
CA ASN A 238 28.97 9.10 1.61
C ASN A 238 29.34 8.53 0.23
N ASN A 239 29.57 7.22 0.15
CA ASN A 239 29.84 6.53 -1.11
C ASN A 239 28.62 6.56 -2.04
N PHE A 240 27.41 6.38 -1.50
CA PHE A 240 26.17 6.47 -2.26
C PHE A 240 25.93 7.89 -2.82
N GLU A 241 26.11 8.92 -2.00
CA GLU A 241 25.90 10.32 -2.38
C GLU A 241 26.90 10.80 -3.45
N ASN A 242 28.16 10.38 -3.34
CA ASN A 242 29.25 10.85 -4.21
C ASN A 242 29.53 9.93 -5.41
N ALA A 243 28.79 8.83 -5.55
CA ALA A 243 28.93 7.89 -6.66
C ALA A 243 28.68 8.57 -8.02
N LYS A 244 29.55 8.28 -8.98
CA LYS A 244 29.55 8.87 -10.33
C LYS A 244 28.61 8.15 -11.30
N GLY A 245 28.05 7.01 -10.91
CA GLY A 245 27.14 6.23 -11.73
C GLY A 245 26.32 5.21 -10.94
N ASN A 246 25.33 4.64 -11.63
CA ASN A 246 24.33 3.73 -11.06
C ASN A 246 24.93 2.47 -10.43
N THR A 247 25.96 1.88 -11.05
CA THR A 247 26.65 0.70 -10.52
C THR A 247 27.32 0.99 -9.17
N GLU A 248 28.01 2.12 -9.05
CA GLU A 248 28.65 2.54 -7.80
C GLU A 248 27.61 2.81 -6.70
N ARG A 249 26.48 3.43 -7.05
CA ARG A 249 25.36 3.64 -6.12
C ARG A 249 24.74 2.33 -5.66
N LYS A 250 24.56 1.37 -6.57
CA LYS A 250 24.02 0.05 -6.24
C LYS A 250 24.94 -0.68 -5.26
N SER A 251 26.25 -0.72 -5.52
CA SER A 251 27.21 -1.31 -4.59
C SER A 251 27.19 -0.63 -3.21
N ALA A 252 27.16 0.70 -3.17
CA ALA A 252 27.12 1.44 -1.91
C ALA A 252 25.82 1.19 -1.11
N LEU A 253 24.68 1.07 -1.81
CA LEU A 253 23.41 0.71 -1.18
C LEU A 253 23.46 -0.72 -0.63
N GLU A 254 23.96 -1.70 -1.39
CA GLU A 254 24.10 -3.07 -0.93
C GLU A 254 24.99 -3.17 0.32
N SER A 255 26.09 -2.41 0.38
CA SER A 255 26.94 -2.31 1.58
C SER A 255 26.17 -1.72 2.76
N LEU A 256 25.45 -0.61 2.57
CA LEU A 256 24.61 0.00 3.60
C LEU A 256 23.58 -1.01 4.15
N LEU A 257 22.89 -1.72 3.26
CA LEU A 257 21.86 -2.69 3.65
C LEU A 257 22.48 -3.88 4.40
N SER A 258 23.61 -4.42 3.91
CA SER A 258 24.32 -5.51 4.57
C SER A 258 24.82 -5.12 5.96
N ASN A 259 25.38 -3.92 6.10
CA ASN A 259 25.94 -3.44 7.36
C ASN A 259 24.86 -3.03 8.38
N SER A 260 23.63 -2.76 7.93
CA SER A 260 22.49 -2.40 8.80
C SER A 260 21.52 -3.56 9.07
N ALA A 261 21.54 -4.64 8.28
CA ALA A 261 20.58 -5.74 8.38
C ALA A 261 20.59 -6.50 9.72
N SER A 262 21.72 -6.54 10.42
CA SER A 262 21.84 -7.18 11.73
C SER A 262 21.43 -6.26 12.90
N ILE A 263 21.13 -4.99 12.64
CA ILE A 263 20.83 -3.97 13.64
C ILE A 263 19.34 -3.60 13.53
N ALA A 264 18.46 -4.38 14.16
CA ALA A 264 17.01 -4.28 13.96
C ALA A 264 16.42 -2.88 14.20
N THR A 265 16.91 -2.15 15.20
CA THR A 265 16.50 -0.78 15.54
C THR A 265 16.89 0.22 14.46
N LEU A 266 18.11 0.08 13.93
CA LEU A 266 18.63 0.95 12.90
C LEU A 266 18.02 0.62 11.54
N TRP A 267 17.89 -0.66 11.21
CA TRP A 267 17.19 -1.12 10.02
C TRP A 267 15.77 -0.57 9.95
N SER A 268 15.01 -0.65 11.05
CA SER A 268 13.65 -0.10 11.13
C SER A 268 13.61 1.42 10.92
N SER A 269 14.66 2.12 11.38
CA SER A 269 14.78 3.57 11.23
C SER A 269 15.27 3.99 9.84
N LEU A 270 16.02 3.12 9.14
CA LEU A 270 16.52 3.35 7.78
C LEU A 270 15.51 2.94 6.70
N ALA A 271 14.66 1.96 6.99
CA ALA A 271 13.65 1.42 6.08
C ALA A 271 12.80 2.47 5.35
N PRO A 272 12.38 3.59 5.98
CA PRO A 272 11.63 4.65 5.29
C PRO A 272 12.39 5.35 4.16
N TYR A 273 13.72 5.36 4.21
CA TYR A 273 14.57 6.09 3.24
C TYR A 273 15.06 5.20 2.09
N ILE A 274 15.07 3.87 2.27
CA ILE A 274 15.53 2.91 1.25
C ILE A 274 14.79 3.07 -0.09
N PRO A 275 13.45 3.18 -0.15
CA PRO A 275 12.75 3.37 -1.42
C PRO A 275 13.14 4.63 -2.18
N GLU A 276 13.55 5.68 -1.45
CA GLU A 276 14.01 6.92 -2.08
C GLU A 276 15.42 6.75 -2.67
N LEU A 277 16.33 6.07 -1.95
CA LEU A 277 17.65 5.71 -2.49
C LEU A 277 17.55 4.82 -3.74
N MET A 278 16.60 3.88 -3.76
CA MET A 278 16.39 2.99 -4.92
C MET A 278 16.01 3.72 -6.21
N LYS A 279 15.57 4.98 -6.16
CA LYS A 279 15.32 5.77 -7.39
C LYS A 279 16.60 6.18 -8.10
N TYR A 280 17.74 6.15 -7.41
CA TYR A 280 19.03 6.65 -7.93
C TYR A 280 19.96 5.54 -8.44
N ILE A 281 19.55 4.27 -8.33
CA ILE A 281 20.35 3.10 -8.76
C ILE A 281 20.03 2.61 -10.18
N GLY A 282 19.01 3.16 -10.85
CA GLY A 282 18.65 2.84 -12.24
C GLY A 282 17.82 1.57 -12.41
#